data_AF-A0A9P5LZV3-F1
#
_entry.id   AF-A0A9P5LZV3-F1
#
_cell.length_a   1.000
_cell.length_b   1.000
_cell.length_c   1.000
_cell.angle_alpha   90.00
_cell.angle_beta   90.00
_cell.angle_gamma   90.00
#
_symmetry.space_group_name_H-M   'P 1'
#
loop_
_entity.id
_entity.type
_entity.pdbx_description
1 polymer ?
#
loop_
_entity_poly.entity_id
_entity_poly.type
_entity_poly.pdbx_seq_one_letter_code
_entity_poly.pdbx_strand_id
1 'polypeptide(L)'
;MRLPESPLLTPLRRCYNVPQCQIVRLRRRNILGACTRAYSYQARPQLHIRERSKSLLRYYSSHVPSDTQTRKSAEVISEDNSSEEWKEPSVAVLGGGITGLATAYYLTQMAPHLKVTLYESSERLGGWLRTKYIDVGDGEVVFEQGPRTLRPNTPAGFVALNLIRDLGLSDQVIKTNKMSAAALNRFIYYPDRLVCMPEPSQGVYAIAWKMLTEPVFKGMYRLLFEYKRPRRPTGLDDESVGSFLARRTGGTDIPDNLVSAVFHGIYAGDIYKLSAKSIIPTQWGMEGAFGSISAGMSQMAKFKNATAEDPDLEEKEKSAFTDNERAIVNETSVYTFRRGIGTLSEALDSSLRNNPNVKIKLGEDVRKIEYDGRSEGIMIYTTQAGESSTNHSYVISTLSGRTLSTLTTSSDDSLIPSLAKTEAVTVMVVNLYYREEDLIPERGFGYLIPRSIPFEQNPEFALGVIFDSDATVGQDTVPGTKFTVMLGGHWWNDFETYPSEEEGAAMAKAVLKRHLKINQEPEMVHASLQKDCIPQYTVGHEQRLKQAHYELLSAYKGKLAVAGNSYTGVGVNDCIKAAKVVAGDVARGNDVTGLEKFTEQKWWEKMIKREQ
;
A
#
# COMPACT_ATOMS: atom_id res chain seq x y z
N MET A 1 -37.32 -20.72 -5.38
CA MET A 1 -36.35 -20.54 -6.48
C MET A 1 -35.47 -19.35 -6.15
N ARG A 2 -34.20 -19.57 -5.80
CA ARG A 2 -33.23 -18.48 -5.58
C ARG A 2 -32.54 -18.22 -6.92
N LEU A 3 -32.78 -17.05 -7.53
CA LEU A 3 -32.02 -16.61 -8.68
C LEU A 3 -30.55 -16.38 -8.25
N PRO A 4 -29.56 -16.79 -9.06
CA PRO A 4 -28.15 -16.65 -8.73
C PRO A 4 -27.79 -15.16 -8.60
N GLU A 5 -27.05 -14.80 -7.56
CA GLU A 5 -26.44 -13.48 -7.41
C GLU A 5 -25.66 -13.14 -8.70
N SER A 6 -25.98 -12.00 -9.29
CA SER A 6 -25.55 -11.66 -10.65
C SER A 6 -24.05 -11.34 -10.72
N PRO A 7 -23.32 -11.80 -11.76
CA PRO A 7 -21.91 -11.44 -12.05
C PRO A 7 -21.69 -9.93 -12.30
N LEU A 8 -22.75 -9.13 -12.36
CA LEU A 8 -22.75 -7.67 -12.53
C LEU A 8 -22.09 -6.89 -11.37
N LEU A 9 -22.22 -7.36 -10.14
CA LEU A 9 -21.83 -6.59 -8.95
C LEU A 9 -20.43 -6.92 -8.45
N THR A 10 -19.91 -8.10 -8.77
CA THR A 10 -18.66 -8.63 -8.20
C THR A 10 -17.39 -7.86 -8.60
N PRO A 11 -17.24 -7.34 -9.85
CA PRO A 11 -16.06 -6.55 -10.23
C PRO A 11 -16.00 -5.20 -9.50
N LEU A 12 -17.13 -4.51 -9.33
CA LEU A 12 -17.23 -3.30 -8.51
C LEU A 12 -17.11 -3.64 -7.00
N ARG A 13 -17.65 -4.79 -6.57
CA ARG A 13 -17.52 -5.30 -5.20
C ARG A 13 -16.06 -5.54 -4.83
N ARG A 14 -15.19 -6.03 -5.72
CA ARG A 14 -13.75 -6.20 -5.41
C ARG A 14 -12.99 -4.88 -5.27
N CYS A 15 -13.45 -3.82 -5.94
CA CYS A 15 -12.93 -2.47 -5.71
C CYS A 15 -13.36 -1.92 -4.33
N TYR A 16 -14.43 -2.48 -3.73
CA TYR A 16 -15.04 -1.98 -2.50
C TYR A 16 -15.12 -2.96 -1.30
N ASN A 17 -14.84 -4.27 -1.43
CA ASN A 17 -14.97 -5.28 -0.34
C ASN A 17 -14.28 -6.64 -0.63
N VAL A 18 -13.89 -7.30 0.48
CA VAL A 18 -13.17 -8.60 0.64
C VAL A 18 -14.13 -9.81 0.54
N PRO A 19 -13.67 -11.04 0.19
CA PRO A 19 -14.55 -12.21 0.05
C PRO A 19 -15.24 -12.63 1.36
N GLN A 20 -16.54 -12.91 1.31
CA GLN A 20 -17.26 -13.60 2.39
C GLN A 20 -17.07 -15.11 2.24
N CYS A 21 -16.46 -15.76 3.23
CA CYS A 21 -16.60 -17.20 3.40
C CYS A 21 -18.02 -17.55 3.89
N GLN A 22 -18.54 -18.64 3.35
CA GLN A 22 -19.93 -19.08 3.47
C GLN A 22 -20.38 -19.28 4.92
N ILE A 23 -21.63 -18.87 5.17
CA ILE A 23 -22.41 -19.14 6.38
C ILE A 23 -22.54 -20.65 6.59
N VAL A 24 -21.99 -21.16 7.70
CA VAL A 24 -22.32 -22.50 8.20
C VAL A 24 -23.76 -22.46 8.74
N ARG A 25 -24.62 -23.31 8.16
CA ARG A 25 -25.96 -23.59 8.69
C ARG A 25 -25.85 -24.22 10.07
N LEU A 26 -26.16 -23.46 11.12
CA LEU A 26 -26.48 -24.05 12.43
C LEU A 26 -28.00 -24.26 12.53
N ARG A 27 -28.37 -25.54 12.55
CA ARG A 27 -29.73 -26.01 12.86
C ARG A 27 -30.07 -25.58 14.29
N ARG A 28 -31.25 -24.96 14.44
CA ARG A 28 -31.92 -24.75 15.73
C ARG A 28 -32.06 -26.09 16.47
N ARG A 29 -31.57 -26.16 17.70
CA ARG A 29 -32.12 -27.01 18.75
C ARG A 29 -32.30 -26.15 20.00
N ASN A 30 -33.57 -26.00 20.40
CA ASN A 30 -33.96 -25.49 21.71
C ASN A 30 -33.51 -26.48 22.78
N ILE A 31 -32.89 -26.00 23.87
CA ILE A 31 -33.04 -26.62 25.19
C ILE A 31 -33.22 -25.49 26.21
N LEU A 32 -34.23 -25.71 27.05
CA LEU A 32 -34.72 -24.86 28.13
C LEU A 32 -33.67 -24.56 29.19
N GLY A 33 -33.85 -23.43 29.87
CA GLY A 33 -33.04 -23.03 31.01
C GLY A 33 -33.36 -23.76 32.32
N ALA A 34 -32.46 -23.59 33.29
CA ALA A 34 -32.75 -23.25 34.68
C ALA A 34 -31.43 -23.18 35.50
N CYS A 35 -31.48 -22.36 36.55
CA CYS A 35 -30.69 -22.40 37.79
C CYS A 35 -29.35 -21.63 37.90
N THR A 36 -29.49 -20.42 38.44
CA THR A 36 -28.76 -19.81 39.58
C THR A 36 -27.73 -20.66 40.33
N ARG A 37 -26.52 -20.10 40.57
CA ARG A 37 -25.96 -19.85 41.91
C ARG A 37 -24.65 -19.04 41.85
N ALA A 38 -24.44 -18.24 42.88
CA ALA A 38 -23.34 -17.30 43.08
C ALA A 38 -22.23 -17.87 44.00
N TYR A 39 -21.11 -17.13 44.06
CA TYR A 39 -19.92 -17.24 44.95
C TYR A 39 -18.98 -18.44 44.64
N SER A 40 -17.65 -18.33 44.64
CA SER A 40 -16.71 -17.49 45.40
C SER A 40 -15.30 -17.54 44.78
N TYR A 41 -14.48 -16.55 45.17
CA TYR A 41 -13.03 -16.42 44.94
C TYR A 41 -12.24 -17.67 45.37
N GLN A 42 -11.26 -18.08 44.56
CA GLN A 42 -10.00 -18.65 45.05
C GLN A 42 -8.89 -18.59 44.00
N ALA A 43 -7.81 -17.89 44.35
CA ALA A 43 -6.56 -17.83 43.63
C ALA A 43 -5.66 -19.03 43.97
N ARG A 44 -4.88 -19.50 42.98
CA ARG A 44 -3.51 -20.10 43.03
C ARG A 44 -3.27 -21.00 41.80
N PRO A 45 -2.02 -21.39 41.47
CA PRO A 45 -0.71 -20.77 41.74
C PRO A 45 0.18 -20.63 40.48
N GLN A 46 1.18 -19.77 40.59
CA GLN A 46 2.34 -19.69 39.69
C GLN A 46 3.15 -21.00 39.72
N LEU A 47 3.54 -21.50 38.54
CA LEU A 47 4.52 -22.57 38.38
C LEU A 47 5.75 -22.00 37.68
N HIS A 48 6.85 -21.94 38.45
CA HIS A 48 8.21 -21.84 37.95
C HIS A 48 8.58 -23.09 37.15
N ILE A 49 9.10 -22.93 35.93
CA ILE A 49 9.89 -23.97 35.26
C ILE A 49 11.21 -23.35 34.77
N ARG A 50 12.28 -24.06 35.15
CA ARG A 50 13.71 -23.80 34.97
C ARG A 50 14.16 -23.74 33.52
N GLU A 51 15.24 -22.97 33.36
CA GLU A 51 16.24 -23.05 32.30
C GLU A 51 16.62 -24.49 31.92
N ARG A 52 16.71 -24.76 30.62
CA ARG A 52 17.65 -25.76 30.07
C ARG A 52 18.13 -25.35 28.69
N SER A 53 19.34 -24.83 28.69
CA SER A 53 20.21 -24.56 27.56
C SER A 53 20.72 -25.85 26.88
N LYS A 54 21.06 -25.72 25.59
CA LYS A 54 22.05 -26.52 24.83
C LYS A 54 21.70 -27.98 24.52
N SER A 55 21.01 -28.20 23.41
CA SER A 55 21.24 -29.37 22.53
C SER A 55 20.52 -29.17 21.20
N LEU A 56 21.24 -28.84 20.11
CA LEU A 56 20.92 -29.16 18.71
C LEU A 56 21.96 -28.54 17.74
N LEU A 57 23.25 -28.71 18.04
CA LEU A 57 24.38 -28.35 17.16
C LEU A 57 25.34 -29.54 17.00
N ARG A 58 24.78 -30.71 16.67
CA ARG A 58 25.53 -31.90 16.24
C ARG A 58 24.69 -32.68 15.23
N TYR A 59 24.72 -32.27 13.97
CA TYR A 59 24.25 -33.14 12.88
C TYR A 59 24.98 -32.99 11.54
N TYR A 60 26.05 -32.19 11.42
CA TYR A 60 26.87 -32.18 10.20
C TYR A 60 28.35 -32.07 10.53
N SER A 61 29.01 -33.21 10.77
CA SER A 61 30.39 -33.45 10.35
C SER A 61 30.77 -34.90 10.68
N SER A 62 30.76 -35.74 9.65
CA SER A 62 31.58 -36.95 9.59
C SER A 62 31.41 -37.48 8.18
N HIS A 63 32.47 -37.46 7.36
CA HIS A 63 32.83 -38.43 6.31
C HIS A 63 34.04 -37.88 5.54
N VAL A 64 35.25 -38.07 6.08
CA VAL A 64 36.48 -38.25 5.28
C VAL A 64 37.34 -39.29 6.00
N PRO A 65 37.79 -40.38 5.35
CA PRO A 65 38.75 -41.32 5.91
C PRO A 65 40.19 -40.82 5.77
N SER A 66 41.00 -41.17 6.76
CA SER A 66 42.43 -41.00 6.84
C SER A 66 43.19 -41.83 5.81
N ASP A 67 44.25 -41.27 5.22
CA ASP A 67 45.46 -42.07 5.03
C ASP A 67 46.77 -41.26 5.02
N THR A 68 47.70 -41.78 5.83
CA THR A 68 49.17 -41.81 5.81
C THR A 68 50.09 -40.61 5.48
N GLN A 69 51.15 -40.58 6.29
CA GLN A 69 52.25 -39.62 6.40
C GLN A 69 53.19 -39.57 5.19
N THR A 70 53.76 -38.39 4.90
CA THR A 70 55.22 -38.24 4.74
C THR A 70 55.68 -36.78 4.92
N ARG A 71 56.68 -36.59 5.78
CA ARG A 71 57.38 -35.33 6.07
C ARG A 71 58.17 -34.84 4.84
N LYS A 72 58.13 -33.53 4.56
CA LYS A 72 59.26 -32.76 4.02
C LYS A 72 59.18 -31.29 4.47
N SER A 73 60.34 -30.68 4.40
CA SER A 73 60.90 -29.62 5.24
C SER A 73 60.38 -28.21 4.96
N ALA A 74 60.65 -27.33 5.92
CA ALA A 74 60.27 -25.93 6.03
C ALA A 74 60.82 -25.00 4.93
N GLU A 75 60.02 -23.99 4.59
CA GLU A 75 60.48 -22.64 4.23
C GLU A 75 59.48 -21.62 4.80
N VAL A 76 60.00 -20.71 5.62
CA VAL A 76 59.26 -19.65 6.30
C VAL A 76 59.14 -18.48 5.33
N ILE A 77 57.93 -18.23 4.82
CA ILE A 77 57.56 -16.97 4.19
C ILE A 77 56.73 -16.22 5.21
N SER A 78 57.19 -15.03 5.59
CA SER A 78 56.50 -14.10 6.48
C SER A 78 55.22 -13.60 5.79
N GLU A 79 54.08 -14.19 6.16
CA GLU A 79 52.78 -13.62 5.86
C GLU A 79 52.52 -12.44 6.79
N ASP A 80 52.37 -11.27 6.15
CA ASP A 80 51.90 -10.03 6.74
C ASP A 80 50.48 -10.24 7.28
N ASN A 81 50.41 -10.53 8.57
CA ASN A 81 49.18 -10.85 9.28
C ASN A 81 48.41 -9.54 9.58
N SER A 82 47.95 -8.88 8.51
CA SER A 82 46.84 -7.92 8.62
C SER A 82 45.58 -8.74 8.83
N SER A 83 45.24 -8.95 10.10
CA SER A 83 43.96 -9.52 10.49
C SER A 83 42.84 -8.73 9.83
N GLU A 84 42.19 -9.31 8.82
CA GLU A 84 40.91 -8.84 8.30
C GLU A 84 39.93 -8.77 9.48
N GLU A 85 39.79 -7.57 10.01
CA GLU A 85 38.79 -7.24 11.01
C GLU A 85 37.44 -7.39 10.30
N TRP A 86 36.76 -8.53 10.51
CA TRP A 86 35.43 -8.80 9.95
C TRP A 86 34.48 -7.71 10.42
N LYS A 87 34.32 -6.67 9.60
CA LYS A 87 33.40 -5.56 9.86
C LYS A 87 32.01 -6.16 10.02
N GLU A 88 31.36 -5.89 11.14
CA GLU A 88 29.98 -6.33 11.36
C GLU A 88 29.11 -5.93 10.14
N PRO A 89 28.31 -6.86 9.59
CA PRO A 89 27.51 -6.56 8.41
C PRO A 89 26.57 -5.40 8.70
N SER A 90 26.56 -4.43 7.78
CA SER A 90 25.76 -3.21 7.91
C SER A 90 24.83 -3.05 6.73
N VAL A 91 23.65 -2.50 7.00
CA VAL A 91 22.61 -2.25 6.00
C VAL A 91 22.32 -0.76 5.94
N ALA A 92 22.36 -0.20 4.74
CA ALA A 92 21.85 1.14 4.50
C ALA A 92 20.40 1.09 3.98
N VAL A 93 19.56 1.99 4.48
CA VAL A 93 18.19 2.19 4.02
C VAL A 93 18.09 3.60 3.46
N LEU A 94 17.69 3.73 2.19
CA LEU A 94 17.62 5.02 1.52
C LEU A 94 16.18 5.51 1.47
N GLY A 95 15.91 6.69 2.04
CA GLY A 95 14.60 7.29 2.18
C GLY A 95 13.98 7.06 3.57
N GLY A 96 13.60 8.14 4.24
CA GLY A 96 12.96 8.17 5.54
C GLY A 96 11.43 8.17 5.50
N GLY A 97 10.82 7.75 4.38
CA GLY A 97 9.37 7.54 4.28
C GLY A 97 8.89 6.30 5.05
N ILE A 98 7.58 6.02 5.03
CA ILE A 98 7.01 4.88 5.77
C ILE A 98 7.65 3.53 5.40
N THR A 99 8.00 3.32 4.13
CA THR A 99 8.70 2.10 3.71
C THR A 99 10.07 2.02 4.36
N GLY A 100 10.90 3.07 4.29
CA GLY A 100 12.25 3.05 4.87
C GLY A 100 12.24 2.92 6.39
N LEU A 101 11.34 3.65 7.06
CA LEU A 101 11.15 3.52 8.51
C LEU A 101 10.74 2.10 8.91
N ALA A 102 9.76 1.51 8.23
CA ALA A 102 9.35 0.13 8.49
C ALA A 102 10.46 -0.88 8.17
N THR A 103 11.23 -0.67 7.10
CA THR A 103 12.36 -1.54 6.73
C THR A 103 13.42 -1.52 7.83
N ALA A 104 13.85 -0.33 8.25
CA ALA A 104 14.82 -0.19 9.33
C ALA A 104 14.30 -0.83 10.63
N TYR A 105 13.02 -0.61 10.97
CA TYR A 105 12.41 -1.22 12.14
C TYR A 105 12.44 -2.75 12.06
N TYR A 106 11.97 -3.35 10.96
CA TYR A 106 11.96 -4.80 10.81
C TYR A 106 13.37 -5.41 10.81
N LEU A 107 14.37 -4.73 10.23
CA LEU A 107 15.77 -5.17 10.33
C LEU A 107 16.22 -5.26 11.79
N THR A 108 15.90 -4.26 12.62
CA THR A 108 16.26 -4.29 14.06
C THR A 108 15.56 -5.41 14.83
N GLN A 109 14.36 -5.81 14.41
CA GLN A 109 13.62 -6.89 15.06
C GLN A 109 14.09 -8.27 14.61
N MET A 110 14.38 -8.43 13.31
CA MET A 110 14.71 -9.73 12.70
C MET A 110 16.20 -10.07 12.78
N ALA A 111 17.06 -9.06 12.78
CA ALA A 111 18.51 -9.23 12.91
C ALA A 111 19.09 -8.13 13.82
N PRO A 112 18.90 -8.24 15.15
CA PRO A 112 19.28 -7.20 16.11
C PRO A 112 20.78 -6.87 16.16
N HIS A 113 21.64 -7.71 15.57
CA HIS A 113 23.08 -7.53 15.50
C HIS A 113 23.51 -6.64 14.31
N LEU A 114 22.66 -6.42 13.31
CA LEU A 114 23.01 -5.61 12.14
C LEU A 114 23.05 -4.13 12.50
N LYS A 115 24.08 -3.42 12.01
CA LYS A 115 24.12 -1.96 12.03
C LYS A 115 23.27 -1.42 10.89
N VAL A 116 22.28 -0.59 11.19
CA VAL A 116 21.38 0.00 10.20
C VAL A 116 21.68 1.50 10.10
N THR A 117 21.88 2.00 8.87
CA THR A 117 21.99 3.44 8.62
C THR A 117 20.85 3.89 7.71
N LEU A 118 19.98 4.77 8.20
CA LEU A 118 18.88 5.36 7.44
C LEU A 118 19.31 6.74 6.93
N TYR A 119 19.31 6.91 5.60
CA TYR A 119 19.60 8.17 4.93
C TYR A 119 18.30 8.84 4.48
N GLU A 120 18.12 10.10 4.85
CA GLU A 120 16.98 10.93 4.46
C GLU A 120 17.49 12.31 4.02
N SER A 121 17.04 12.75 2.85
CA SER A 121 17.51 14.00 2.24
C SER A 121 16.86 15.24 2.86
N SER A 122 15.66 15.11 3.43
CA SER A 122 15.01 16.20 4.17
C SER A 122 15.41 16.25 5.65
N GLU A 123 14.99 17.31 6.33
CA GLU A 123 15.19 17.48 7.77
C GLU A 123 14.18 16.67 8.62
N ARG A 124 13.38 15.78 7.99
CA ARG A 124 12.35 15.02 8.70
C ARG A 124 12.07 13.64 8.15
N LEU A 125 11.59 12.76 9.03
CA LEU A 125 11.12 11.42 8.65
C LEU A 125 9.60 11.39 8.43
N GLY A 126 9.12 10.36 7.75
CA GLY A 126 7.70 10.04 7.52
C GLY A 126 7.25 10.21 6.07
N GLY A 127 8.01 10.94 5.25
CA GLY A 127 7.64 11.22 3.86
C GLY A 127 6.24 11.83 3.78
N TRP A 128 5.36 11.21 2.99
CA TRP A 128 3.97 11.67 2.79
C TRP A 128 3.03 11.46 3.99
N LEU A 129 3.44 10.74 5.03
CA LEU A 129 2.67 10.64 6.28
C LEU A 129 2.94 11.89 7.10
N ARG A 130 2.11 12.92 6.89
CA ARG A 130 2.26 14.21 7.56
C ARG A 130 0.91 14.73 8.03
N THR A 131 0.84 14.91 9.33
CA THR A 131 -0.31 15.47 10.04
C THR A 131 0.05 16.86 10.53
N LYS A 132 -0.88 17.81 10.40
CA LYS A 132 -0.77 19.16 10.95
C LYS A 132 -1.88 19.37 11.97
N TYR A 133 -1.51 19.96 13.09
CA TYR A 133 -2.42 20.30 14.17
C TYR A 133 -2.72 21.79 14.09
N ILE A 134 -4.00 22.14 14.03
CA ILE A 134 -4.47 23.50 13.84
C ILE A 134 -5.21 23.94 15.11
N ASP A 135 -4.64 24.91 15.82
CA ASP A 135 -5.29 25.57 16.94
C ASP A 135 -6.38 26.52 16.43
N VAL A 136 -7.61 26.35 16.92
CA VAL A 136 -8.78 27.19 16.61
C VAL A 136 -9.30 27.95 17.83
N GLY A 137 -8.46 28.11 18.86
CA GLY A 137 -8.67 28.92 20.06
C GLY A 137 -9.27 28.15 21.24
N ASP A 138 -10.32 27.37 21.00
CA ASP A 138 -11.00 26.53 22.01
C ASP A 138 -10.69 25.03 21.85
N GLY A 139 -9.80 24.70 20.90
CA GLY A 139 -9.23 23.36 20.74
C GLY A 139 -8.46 23.23 19.43
N GLU A 140 -8.27 21.98 19.02
CA GLU A 140 -7.40 21.55 17.93
C GLU A 140 -8.17 20.75 16.88
N VAL A 141 -7.89 21.05 15.61
CA VAL A 141 -8.34 20.32 14.41
C VAL A 141 -7.14 19.66 13.75
N VAL A 142 -7.32 18.41 13.31
CA VAL A 142 -6.26 17.59 12.71
C VAL A 142 -6.40 17.57 11.20
N PHE A 143 -5.39 18.05 10.49
CA PHE A 143 -5.32 18.06 9.03
C PHE A 143 -4.27 17.08 8.51
N GLU A 144 -4.66 16.25 7.56
CA GLU A 144 -3.76 15.30 6.90
C GLU A 144 -3.29 15.87 5.57
N GLN A 145 -1.98 15.82 5.32
CA GLN A 145 -1.38 16.33 4.07
C GLN A 145 -1.23 15.24 2.99
N GLY A 146 -1.53 13.98 3.33
CA GLY A 146 -1.38 12.84 2.43
C GLY A 146 -2.37 11.71 2.76
N PRO A 147 -1.89 10.49 3.10
CA PRO A 147 -2.75 9.43 3.60
C PRO A 147 -3.50 9.87 4.86
N ARG A 148 -4.70 9.32 5.08
CA ARG A 148 -5.54 9.67 6.25
C ARG A 148 -6.19 8.48 6.94
N THR A 149 -6.52 7.45 6.17
CA THR A 149 -7.21 6.25 6.65
C THR A 149 -6.60 5.02 6.00
N LEU A 150 -6.47 3.96 6.77
CA LEU A 150 -5.97 2.66 6.35
C LEU A 150 -7.08 1.62 6.36
N ARG A 151 -6.95 0.58 5.53
CA ARG A 151 -7.90 -0.54 5.50
C ARG A 151 -7.33 -1.72 6.29
N PRO A 152 -8.06 -2.29 7.26
CA PRO A 152 -7.51 -3.34 8.11
C PRO A 152 -7.62 -4.73 7.47
N ASN A 153 -8.68 -4.99 6.69
CA ASN A 153 -9.00 -6.33 6.19
C ASN A 153 -8.36 -6.63 4.81
N THR A 154 -7.04 -6.46 4.71
CA THR A 154 -6.26 -6.94 3.56
C THR A 154 -5.02 -7.68 4.09
N PRO A 155 -4.36 -8.54 3.30
CA PRO A 155 -3.13 -9.21 3.75
C PRO A 155 -2.08 -8.20 4.24
N ALA A 156 -1.88 -7.12 3.49
CA ALA A 156 -1.01 -6.02 3.87
C ALA A 156 -1.53 -5.23 5.09
N GLY A 157 -2.85 -5.14 5.26
CA GLY A 157 -3.50 -4.53 6.42
C GLY A 157 -3.19 -5.26 7.73
N PHE A 158 -3.15 -6.60 7.72
CA PHE A 158 -2.74 -7.38 8.89
C PHE A 158 -1.26 -7.16 9.25
N VAL A 159 -0.38 -7.01 8.25
CA VAL A 159 1.03 -6.66 8.49
C VAL A 159 1.14 -5.29 9.19
N ALA A 160 0.41 -4.28 8.68
CA ALA A 160 0.39 -2.95 9.28
C ALA A 160 -0.20 -2.95 10.70
N LEU A 161 -1.28 -3.70 10.95
CA LEU A 161 -1.85 -3.84 12.29
C LEU A 161 -0.89 -4.52 13.27
N ASN A 162 -0.12 -5.52 12.83
CA ASN A 162 0.92 -6.12 13.66
C ASN A 162 2.00 -5.08 14.02
N LEU A 163 2.45 -4.27 13.06
CA LEU A 163 3.39 -3.18 13.33
C LEU A 163 2.84 -2.19 14.36
N ILE A 164 1.57 -1.79 14.21
CA ILE A 164 0.90 -0.87 15.14
C ILE A 164 0.84 -1.45 16.56
N ARG A 165 0.57 -2.76 16.68
CA ARG A 165 0.58 -3.46 17.97
C ARG A 165 1.99 -3.49 18.57
N ASP A 166 2.99 -3.82 17.77
CA ASP A 166 4.38 -3.93 18.23
C ASP A 166 4.94 -2.57 18.70
N LEU A 167 4.49 -1.47 18.07
CA LEU A 167 4.80 -0.10 18.48
C LEU A 167 3.97 0.40 19.68
N GLY A 168 3.05 -0.42 20.22
CA GLY A 168 2.21 -0.05 21.36
C GLY A 168 1.15 1.01 21.05
N LEU A 169 0.77 1.20 19.78
CA LEU A 169 -0.14 2.27 19.34
C LEU A 169 -1.62 1.84 19.30
N SER A 170 -1.97 0.67 19.84
CA SER A 170 -3.31 0.07 19.66
C SER A 170 -4.43 0.90 20.29
N ASP A 171 -4.14 1.63 21.37
CA ASP A 171 -5.05 2.52 22.09
C ASP A 171 -5.28 3.87 21.36
N GLN A 172 -4.35 4.24 20.48
CA GLN A 172 -4.45 5.45 19.66
C GLN A 172 -5.32 5.25 18.41
N VAL A 173 -5.68 4.01 18.06
CA VAL A 173 -6.41 3.71 16.82
C VAL A 173 -7.88 4.14 16.90
N ILE A 174 -8.28 5.03 16.00
CA ILE A 174 -9.68 5.37 15.72
C ILE A 174 -10.20 4.44 14.63
N LYS A 175 -11.36 3.83 14.87
CA LYS A 175 -11.97 2.83 13.97
C LYS A 175 -13.30 3.34 13.44
N THR A 176 -13.46 3.32 12.13
CA THR A 176 -14.73 3.63 11.48
C THR A 176 -15.49 2.32 11.25
N ASN A 177 -16.58 2.13 12.00
CA ASN A 177 -17.40 0.92 11.94
C ASN A 177 -18.06 0.77 10.55
N LYS A 178 -18.21 -0.45 10.06
CA LYS A 178 -18.88 -0.76 8.77
C LYS A 178 -20.35 -0.32 8.68
N MET A 179 -21.00 -0.08 9.82
CA MET A 179 -22.37 0.41 9.91
C MET A 179 -22.45 1.95 9.98
N SER A 180 -21.32 2.65 10.03
CA SER A 180 -21.31 4.12 9.98
C SER A 180 -21.74 4.64 8.61
N ALA A 181 -22.26 5.88 8.56
CA ALA A 181 -22.58 6.53 7.29
C ALA A 181 -21.35 6.57 6.36
N ALA A 182 -20.17 6.88 6.90
CA ALA A 182 -18.91 6.87 6.17
C ALA A 182 -18.56 5.52 5.52
N ALA A 183 -18.94 4.41 6.14
CA ALA A 183 -18.67 3.09 5.57
C ALA A 183 -19.72 2.67 4.52
N LEU A 184 -20.98 3.03 4.75
CA LEU A 184 -22.12 2.63 3.93
C LEU A 184 -22.28 3.48 2.67
N ASN A 185 -22.00 4.78 2.76
CA ASN A 185 -22.30 5.75 1.71
C ASN A 185 -21.00 6.25 1.06
N ARG A 186 -20.88 5.96 -0.24
CA ARG A 186 -19.85 6.52 -1.13
C ARG A 186 -20.54 7.07 -2.36
N PHE A 187 -20.11 8.23 -2.80
CA PHE A 187 -20.79 8.95 -3.85
C PHE A 187 -19.91 9.12 -5.08
N ILE A 188 -20.56 9.27 -6.23
CA ILE A 188 -19.95 9.74 -7.47
C ILE A 188 -20.63 11.07 -7.81
N TYR A 189 -19.86 12.13 -8.05
CA TYR A 189 -20.44 13.37 -8.56
C TYR A 189 -20.76 13.16 -10.05
N TYR A 190 -22.03 13.18 -10.43
CA TYR A 190 -22.47 12.88 -11.79
C TYR A 190 -23.81 13.52 -12.20
N PRO A 191 -23.83 14.31 -13.27
CA PRO A 191 -22.84 15.34 -13.61
C PRO A 191 -22.99 16.60 -12.75
N ASP A 192 -24.12 16.77 -12.07
CA ASP A 192 -24.52 17.98 -11.36
C ASP A 192 -25.01 17.70 -9.92
N ARG A 193 -24.94 16.45 -9.48
CA ARG A 193 -25.34 15.99 -8.14
C ARG A 193 -24.50 14.82 -7.66
N LEU A 194 -24.60 14.52 -6.37
CA LEU A 194 -24.07 13.29 -5.81
C LEU A 194 -24.99 12.11 -6.13
N VAL A 195 -24.41 11.02 -6.61
CA VAL A 195 -25.10 9.74 -6.80
C VAL A 195 -24.53 8.72 -5.82
N CYS A 196 -25.34 8.31 -4.85
CA CYS A 196 -24.94 7.30 -3.87
C CYS A 196 -24.78 5.93 -4.54
N MET A 197 -23.58 5.35 -4.42
CA MET A 197 -23.31 4.01 -4.91
C MET A 197 -24.21 2.97 -4.23
N PRO A 198 -24.66 1.91 -4.94
CA PRO A 198 -25.45 0.86 -4.33
C PRO A 198 -24.64 0.11 -3.28
N GLU A 199 -25.25 -0.11 -2.13
CA GLU A 199 -24.66 -0.84 -1.01
C GLU A 199 -25.31 -2.24 -0.91
N PRO A 200 -24.54 -3.32 -0.62
CA PRO A 200 -25.06 -4.69 -0.68
C PRO A 200 -26.27 -4.99 0.23
N SER A 201 -26.43 -4.30 1.37
CA SER A 201 -27.56 -4.46 2.27
C SER A 201 -28.88 -3.87 1.75
N GLN A 202 -28.84 -3.00 0.72
CA GLN A 202 -30.03 -2.39 0.09
C GLN A 202 -30.94 -3.40 -0.62
N GLY A 203 -30.47 -4.64 -0.81
CA GLY A 203 -31.23 -5.71 -1.45
C GLY A 203 -31.22 -5.62 -2.98
N VAL A 204 -31.37 -6.77 -3.63
CA VAL A 204 -31.15 -6.92 -5.08
C VAL A 204 -32.06 -6.05 -5.95
N TYR A 205 -33.32 -5.83 -5.52
CA TYR A 205 -34.28 -5.03 -6.27
C TYR A 205 -33.91 -3.55 -6.27
N ALA A 206 -33.59 -2.98 -5.12
CA ALA A 206 -33.22 -1.56 -5.01
C ALA A 206 -31.92 -1.28 -5.79
N ILE A 207 -30.94 -2.19 -5.70
CA ILE A 207 -29.70 -2.10 -6.46
C ILE A 207 -29.97 -2.14 -7.97
N ALA A 208 -30.77 -3.10 -8.44
CA ALA A 208 -31.11 -3.22 -9.85
C ALA A 208 -31.90 -2.00 -10.37
N TRP A 209 -32.84 -1.50 -9.57
CA TRP A 209 -33.61 -0.30 -9.88
C TRP A 209 -32.71 0.92 -10.02
N LYS A 210 -31.81 1.15 -9.05
CA LYS A 210 -30.83 2.24 -9.10
C LYS A 210 -29.91 2.12 -10.33
N MET A 211 -29.41 0.92 -10.64
CA MET A 211 -28.59 0.69 -11.82
C MET A 211 -29.32 0.93 -13.15
N LEU A 212 -30.64 0.76 -13.18
CA LEU A 212 -31.45 1.01 -14.36
C LEU A 212 -31.80 2.49 -14.53
N THR A 213 -31.98 3.20 -13.42
CA THR A 213 -32.52 4.57 -13.40
C THR A 213 -31.45 5.66 -13.36
N GLU A 214 -30.32 5.41 -12.69
CA GLU A 214 -29.25 6.40 -12.56
C GLU A 214 -28.31 6.37 -13.79
N PRO A 215 -28.15 7.48 -14.52
CA PRO A 215 -27.34 7.49 -15.75
C PRO A 215 -25.86 7.20 -15.54
N VAL A 216 -25.34 7.35 -14.31
CA VAL A 216 -23.96 6.94 -13.97
C VAL A 216 -23.72 5.44 -14.25
N PHE A 217 -24.78 4.60 -14.17
CA PHE A 217 -24.73 3.16 -14.46
C PHE A 217 -25.07 2.83 -15.92
N LYS A 218 -25.12 3.81 -16.81
CA LYS A 218 -25.33 3.56 -18.24
C LYS A 218 -24.34 2.50 -18.74
N GLY A 219 -24.86 1.53 -19.51
CA GLY A 219 -24.07 0.41 -20.03
C GLY A 219 -23.90 -0.77 -19.07
N MET A 220 -24.34 -0.67 -17.80
CA MET A 220 -24.24 -1.78 -16.82
C MET A 220 -24.89 -3.07 -17.32
N TYR A 221 -26.02 -2.97 -18.02
CA TYR A 221 -26.72 -4.12 -18.61
C TYR A 221 -25.86 -4.93 -19.59
N ARG A 222 -24.84 -4.33 -20.21
CA ARG A 222 -23.95 -5.00 -21.17
C ARG A 222 -23.04 -6.03 -20.51
N LEU A 223 -22.76 -5.88 -19.21
CA LEU A 223 -21.98 -6.84 -18.44
C LEU A 223 -22.68 -8.22 -18.34
N LEU A 224 -24.00 -8.30 -18.55
CA LEU A 224 -24.71 -9.59 -18.69
C LEU A 224 -24.17 -10.42 -19.88
N PHE A 225 -23.55 -9.75 -20.85
CA PHE A 225 -22.97 -10.36 -22.05
C PHE A 225 -21.44 -10.37 -22.03
N GLU A 226 -20.79 -10.09 -20.89
CA GLU A 226 -19.32 -10.06 -20.77
C GLU A 226 -18.69 -11.39 -21.19
N TYR A 227 -19.30 -12.51 -20.80
CA TYR A 227 -18.85 -13.86 -21.16
C TYR A 227 -18.86 -14.14 -22.68
N LYS A 228 -19.63 -13.39 -23.47
CA LYS A 228 -19.69 -13.52 -24.94
C LYS A 228 -18.61 -12.70 -25.65
N ARG A 229 -17.90 -11.83 -24.93
CA ARG A 229 -16.92 -10.92 -25.53
C ARG A 229 -15.62 -11.66 -25.83
N PRO A 230 -14.97 -11.42 -26.98
CA PRO A 230 -13.75 -12.14 -27.34
C PRO A 230 -12.64 -11.89 -26.33
N ARG A 231 -11.87 -12.92 -25.99
CA ARG A 231 -10.65 -12.79 -25.17
C ARG A 231 -9.67 -11.77 -25.77
N ARG A 232 -8.71 -11.28 -24.97
CA ARG A 232 -7.61 -10.47 -25.50
C ARG A 232 -6.82 -11.22 -26.59
N PRO A 233 -6.24 -10.50 -27.58
CA PRO A 233 -5.41 -11.10 -28.61
C PRO A 233 -4.25 -11.94 -28.04
N THR A 234 -3.94 -13.04 -28.71
CA THR A 234 -2.76 -13.86 -28.39
C THR A 234 -1.50 -13.03 -28.64
N GLY A 235 -0.71 -12.79 -27.60
CA GLY A 235 0.51 -11.96 -27.66
C GLY A 235 0.37 -10.56 -27.07
N LEU A 236 -0.83 -10.13 -26.68
CA LEU A 236 -0.99 -8.90 -25.90
C LEU A 236 -0.47 -9.13 -24.47
N ASP A 237 0.70 -8.54 -24.16
CA ASP A 237 1.31 -8.68 -22.82
C ASP A 237 0.62 -7.82 -21.76
N ASP A 238 0.19 -6.61 -22.13
CA ASP A 238 -0.46 -5.66 -21.24
C ASP A 238 -1.33 -4.67 -22.04
N GLU A 239 -2.33 -4.08 -21.41
CA GLU A 239 -3.13 -2.98 -21.96
C GLU A 239 -3.61 -2.07 -20.81
N SER A 240 -4.17 -0.90 -21.13
CA SER A 240 -4.64 0.00 -20.09
C SER A 240 -5.92 -0.50 -19.41
N VAL A 241 -6.14 -0.13 -18.15
CA VAL A 241 -7.35 -0.46 -17.39
C VAL A 241 -8.61 -0.03 -18.14
N GLY A 242 -8.60 1.18 -18.70
CA GLY A 242 -9.70 1.74 -19.50
C GLY A 242 -9.99 0.90 -20.74
N SER A 243 -8.97 0.56 -21.53
CA SER A 243 -9.13 -0.28 -22.73
C SER A 243 -9.59 -1.70 -22.41
N PHE A 244 -8.97 -2.34 -21.41
CA PHE A 244 -9.35 -3.66 -20.92
C PHE A 244 -10.83 -3.69 -20.53
N LEU A 245 -11.25 -2.77 -19.66
CA LEU A 245 -12.61 -2.74 -19.16
C LEU A 245 -13.60 -2.32 -20.23
N ALA A 246 -13.29 -1.35 -21.09
CA ALA A 246 -14.18 -0.98 -22.20
C ALA A 246 -14.47 -2.17 -23.13
N ARG A 247 -13.45 -3.00 -23.39
CA ARG A 247 -13.57 -4.21 -24.20
C ARG A 247 -14.38 -5.30 -23.48
N ARG A 248 -14.36 -5.37 -22.15
CA ARG A 248 -15.13 -6.35 -21.33
C ARG A 248 -16.57 -5.90 -21.08
N THR A 249 -16.78 -4.63 -20.76
CA THR A 249 -18.10 -4.04 -20.51
C THR A 249 -18.83 -3.71 -21.82
N GLY A 250 -18.12 -3.66 -22.95
CA GLY A 250 -18.70 -3.39 -24.25
C GLY A 250 -18.97 -1.92 -24.52
N GLY A 251 -18.18 -1.02 -23.94
CA GLY A 251 -18.26 0.44 -24.12
C GLY A 251 -17.51 1.19 -23.03
N THR A 252 -17.30 2.49 -23.23
CA THR A 252 -16.54 3.31 -22.27
C THR A 252 -17.39 3.85 -21.12
N ASP A 253 -18.73 3.74 -21.16
CA ASP A 253 -19.62 4.31 -20.13
C ASP A 253 -19.23 3.87 -18.70
N ILE A 254 -19.01 2.56 -18.46
CA ILE A 254 -18.62 2.04 -17.14
C ILE A 254 -17.19 2.44 -16.74
N PRO A 255 -16.16 2.24 -17.59
CA PRO A 255 -14.83 2.77 -17.34
C PRO A 255 -14.83 4.26 -17.00
N ASP A 256 -15.48 5.09 -17.81
CA ASP A 256 -15.42 6.54 -17.72
C ASP A 256 -16.26 7.09 -16.55
N ASN A 257 -17.43 6.53 -16.26
CA ASN A 257 -18.33 7.04 -15.21
C ASN A 257 -18.02 6.52 -13.81
N LEU A 258 -17.43 5.33 -13.68
CA LEU A 258 -17.26 4.66 -12.39
C LEU A 258 -15.81 4.30 -12.10
N VAL A 259 -15.14 3.65 -13.05
CA VAL A 259 -13.78 3.13 -12.79
C VAL A 259 -12.78 4.28 -12.73
N SER A 260 -12.89 5.28 -13.60
CA SER A 260 -12.04 6.47 -13.58
C SER A 260 -12.08 7.16 -12.21
N ALA A 261 -13.27 7.36 -11.65
CA ALA A 261 -13.48 7.97 -10.34
C ALA A 261 -12.75 7.17 -9.24
N VAL A 262 -12.90 5.84 -9.23
CA VAL A 262 -12.19 4.96 -8.27
C VAL A 262 -10.68 5.14 -8.37
N PHE A 263 -10.15 5.19 -9.59
CA PHE A 263 -8.72 5.29 -9.83
C PHE A 263 -8.16 6.71 -9.63
N HIS A 264 -8.97 7.75 -9.77
CA HIS A 264 -8.66 9.08 -9.24
C HIS A 264 -8.48 9.02 -7.72
N GLY A 265 -9.34 8.27 -7.01
CA GLY A 265 -9.25 8.11 -5.55
C GLY A 265 -8.09 7.26 -5.03
N ILE A 266 -7.50 6.38 -5.85
CA ILE A 266 -6.40 5.48 -5.43
C ILE A 266 -5.06 5.92 -6.02
N TYR A 267 -5.03 6.20 -7.32
CA TYR A 267 -3.81 6.50 -8.07
C TYR A 267 -3.70 7.96 -8.50
N ALA A 268 -4.76 8.76 -8.31
CA ALA A 268 -4.88 10.08 -8.94
C ALA A 268 -4.60 10.04 -10.47
N GLY A 269 -4.85 8.88 -11.08
CA GLY A 269 -4.27 8.50 -12.37
C GLY A 269 -5.28 8.31 -13.50
N ASP A 270 -4.78 8.32 -14.74
CA ASP A 270 -5.57 8.07 -15.94
C ASP A 270 -5.72 6.57 -16.19
N ILE A 271 -6.95 6.05 -16.13
CA ILE A 271 -7.24 4.64 -16.41
C ILE A 271 -6.82 4.19 -17.81
N TYR A 272 -6.66 5.11 -18.78
CA TYR A 272 -6.19 4.79 -20.13
C TYR A 272 -4.67 4.74 -20.27
N LYS A 273 -3.92 5.11 -19.22
CA LYS A 273 -2.46 4.94 -19.14
C LYS A 273 -2.06 3.84 -18.15
N LEU A 274 -2.83 3.65 -17.07
CA LEU A 274 -2.56 2.64 -16.04
C LEU A 274 -2.71 1.20 -16.57
N SER A 275 -1.77 0.33 -16.21
CA SER A 275 -1.69 -1.08 -16.61
C SER A 275 -2.80 -1.93 -16.00
N ALA A 276 -3.57 -2.62 -16.84
CA ALA A 276 -4.55 -3.59 -16.36
C ALA A 276 -3.86 -4.79 -15.69
N LYS A 277 -2.74 -5.26 -16.25
CA LYS A 277 -1.96 -6.36 -15.69
C LYS A 277 -1.44 -6.05 -14.28
N SER A 278 -0.99 -4.81 -14.05
CA SER A 278 -0.40 -4.40 -12.77
C SER A 278 -1.43 -3.96 -11.73
N ILE A 279 -2.49 -3.25 -12.13
CA ILE A 279 -3.45 -2.68 -11.16
C ILE A 279 -4.60 -3.64 -10.84
N ILE A 280 -5.06 -4.42 -11.82
CA ILE A 280 -6.14 -5.39 -11.66
C ILE A 280 -5.68 -6.80 -12.08
N PRO A 281 -4.56 -7.30 -11.51
CA PRO A 281 -3.91 -8.54 -11.95
C PRO A 281 -4.84 -9.75 -11.87
N THR A 282 -5.75 -9.76 -10.90
CA THR A 282 -6.70 -10.86 -10.76
C THR A 282 -7.70 -10.91 -11.92
N GLN A 283 -8.26 -9.76 -12.31
CA GLN A 283 -9.21 -9.67 -13.44
C GLN A 283 -8.50 -9.95 -14.76
N TRP A 284 -7.26 -9.44 -14.91
CA TRP A 284 -6.39 -9.76 -16.03
C TRP A 284 -6.12 -11.27 -16.15
N GLY A 285 -5.75 -11.91 -15.04
CA GLY A 285 -5.50 -13.35 -14.99
C GLY A 285 -6.76 -14.19 -15.25
N MET A 286 -7.91 -13.79 -14.71
CA MET A 286 -9.20 -14.45 -14.96
C MET A 286 -9.59 -14.46 -16.44
N GLU A 287 -9.48 -13.30 -17.10
CA GLU A 287 -9.77 -13.21 -18.54
C GLU A 287 -8.77 -14.03 -19.36
N GLY A 288 -7.48 -13.99 -19.02
CA GLY A 288 -6.45 -14.76 -19.70
C GLY A 288 -6.65 -16.28 -19.58
N ALA A 289 -6.93 -16.76 -18.37
CA ALA A 289 -7.07 -18.20 -18.10
C ALA A 289 -8.42 -18.78 -18.53
N PHE A 290 -9.51 -18.01 -18.47
CA PHE A 290 -10.87 -18.55 -18.67
C PHE A 290 -11.65 -17.85 -19.79
N GLY A 291 -11.00 -16.96 -20.56
CA GLY A 291 -11.59 -16.22 -21.67
C GLY A 291 -12.50 -15.05 -21.27
N SER A 292 -13.03 -15.04 -20.04
CA SER A 292 -13.86 -13.96 -19.51
C SER A 292 -13.70 -13.82 -18.00
N ILE A 293 -13.96 -12.61 -17.47
CA ILE A 293 -13.90 -12.34 -16.03
C ILE A 293 -14.99 -13.13 -15.30
N SER A 294 -16.21 -13.17 -15.86
CA SER A 294 -17.33 -13.89 -15.27
C SER A 294 -17.10 -15.41 -15.18
N ALA A 295 -16.55 -16.04 -16.22
CA ALA A 295 -16.16 -17.45 -16.17
C ALA A 295 -15.06 -17.68 -15.12
N GLY A 296 -14.05 -16.81 -15.08
CA GLY A 296 -12.98 -16.89 -14.08
C GLY A 296 -13.50 -16.77 -12.65
N MET A 297 -14.42 -15.85 -12.37
CA MET A 297 -15.04 -15.74 -11.05
C MET A 297 -15.77 -17.03 -10.63
N SER A 298 -16.51 -17.66 -11.55
CA SER A 298 -17.22 -18.92 -11.29
C SER A 298 -16.26 -20.09 -11.00
N GLN A 299 -15.16 -20.18 -11.74
CA GLN A 299 -14.16 -21.23 -11.51
C GLN A 299 -13.36 -21.00 -10.23
N MET A 300 -12.93 -19.77 -9.98
CA MET A 300 -12.13 -19.44 -8.78
C MET A 300 -12.92 -19.57 -7.48
N ALA A 301 -14.25 -19.43 -7.50
CA ALA A 301 -15.09 -19.69 -6.34
C ALA A 301 -14.98 -21.13 -5.81
N LYS A 302 -14.47 -22.07 -6.61
CA LYS A 302 -14.27 -23.48 -6.23
C LYS A 302 -12.95 -23.75 -5.51
N PHE A 303 -12.01 -22.80 -5.53
CA PHE A 303 -10.68 -22.97 -4.97
C PHE A 303 -10.44 -22.00 -3.81
N LYS A 304 -9.99 -22.51 -2.65
CA LYS A 304 -9.57 -21.65 -1.54
C LYS A 304 -8.26 -20.94 -1.90
N ASN A 305 -8.16 -19.65 -1.58
CA ASN A 305 -6.96 -18.81 -1.75
C ASN A 305 -6.37 -18.76 -3.17
N ALA A 306 -7.14 -19.10 -4.22
CA ALA A 306 -6.61 -19.19 -5.58
C ALA A 306 -6.07 -17.88 -6.17
N THR A 307 -6.39 -16.73 -5.58
CA THR A 307 -5.88 -15.40 -5.96
C THR A 307 -4.87 -14.83 -4.96
N ALA A 308 -4.57 -15.53 -3.87
CA ALA A 308 -3.66 -15.01 -2.85
C ALA A 308 -2.23 -14.99 -3.41
N GLU A 309 -1.60 -13.81 -3.39
CA GLU A 309 -0.20 -13.69 -3.82
C GLU A 309 0.76 -14.41 -2.89
N ASP A 310 0.49 -14.36 -1.58
CA ASP A 310 1.30 -14.99 -0.53
C ASP A 310 0.38 -15.49 0.60
N PRO A 311 -0.20 -16.69 0.45
CA PRO A 311 -1.16 -17.23 1.40
C PRO A 311 -0.51 -17.55 2.76
N ASP A 312 0.77 -17.92 2.77
CA ASP A 312 1.48 -18.31 3.99
C ASP A 312 1.76 -17.10 4.87
N LEU A 313 2.23 -15.99 4.28
CA LEU A 313 2.35 -14.72 5.00
C LEU A 313 0.99 -14.24 5.49
N GLU A 314 -0.05 -14.29 4.64
CA GLU A 314 -1.39 -13.87 5.03
C GLU A 314 -1.93 -14.67 6.22
N GLU A 315 -1.78 -15.99 6.22
CA GLU A 315 -2.19 -16.87 7.31
C GLU A 315 -1.38 -16.59 8.58
N LYS A 316 -0.06 -16.44 8.45
CA LYS A 316 0.83 -16.11 9.58
C LYS A 316 0.43 -14.80 10.25
N GLU A 317 0.25 -13.72 9.49
CA GLU A 317 -0.09 -12.41 10.06
C GLU A 317 -1.49 -12.41 10.68
N LYS A 318 -2.46 -13.12 10.10
CA LYS A 318 -3.81 -13.27 10.65
C LYS A 318 -3.84 -14.12 11.93
N SER A 319 -2.97 -15.13 12.02
CA SER A 319 -2.88 -16.02 13.18
C SER A 319 -2.35 -15.31 14.43
N ALA A 320 -1.64 -14.20 14.26
CA ALA A 320 -1.11 -13.39 15.35
C ALA A 320 -2.20 -12.63 16.14
N PHE A 321 -3.43 -12.58 15.64
CA PHE A 321 -4.57 -11.93 16.31
C PHE A 321 -5.46 -12.98 16.97
N THR A 322 -6.08 -12.64 18.09
CA THR A 322 -7.15 -13.43 18.70
C THR A 322 -8.43 -13.39 17.87
N ASP A 323 -9.37 -14.31 18.13
CA ASP A 323 -10.68 -14.30 17.46
C ASP A 323 -11.43 -12.98 17.66
N ASN A 324 -11.35 -12.41 18.86
CA ASN A 324 -11.99 -11.13 19.18
C ASN A 324 -11.37 -9.96 18.41
N GLU A 325 -10.03 -9.90 18.33
CA GLU A 325 -9.35 -8.87 17.53
C GLU A 325 -9.68 -9.01 16.05
N ARG A 326 -9.73 -10.24 15.52
CA ARG A 326 -10.18 -10.49 14.15
C ARG A 326 -11.63 -10.07 13.92
N ALA A 327 -12.51 -10.27 14.88
CA ALA A 327 -13.89 -9.79 14.80
C ALA A 327 -13.95 -8.25 14.71
N ILE A 328 -13.20 -7.55 15.56
CA ILE A 328 -13.09 -6.09 15.53
C ILE A 328 -12.53 -5.60 14.19
N VAL A 329 -11.48 -6.23 13.67
CA VAL A 329 -10.92 -5.93 12.34
C VAL A 329 -11.96 -6.15 11.25
N ASN A 330 -12.76 -7.21 11.33
CA ASN A 330 -13.80 -7.51 10.37
C ASN A 330 -14.98 -6.53 10.42
N GLU A 331 -15.25 -5.90 11.57
CA GLU A 331 -16.27 -4.85 11.73
C GLU A 331 -15.77 -3.45 11.36
N THR A 332 -14.46 -3.28 11.21
CA THR A 332 -13.84 -2.00 10.88
C THR A 332 -13.76 -1.82 9.35
N SER A 333 -14.27 -0.69 8.84
CA SER A 333 -14.17 -0.33 7.43
C SER A 333 -12.81 0.27 7.11
N VAL A 334 -12.45 1.30 7.87
CA VAL A 334 -11.16 1.98 7.84
C VAL A 334 -10.75 2.37 9.25
N TYR A 335 -9.48 2.68 9.44
CA TYR A 335 -8.95 3.19 10.71
C TYR A 335 -7.91 4.29 10.48
N THR A 336 -7.70 5.10 11.51
CA THR A 336 -6.64 6.12 11.61
C THR A 336 -6.15 6.20 13.06
N PHE A 337 -5.40 7.23 13.43
CA PHE A 337 -4.96 7.49 14.80
C PHE A 337 -5.57 8.78 15.35
N ARG A 338 -5.71 8.86 16.68
CA ARG A 338 -6.24 10.04 17.38
C ARG A 338 -5.50 11.32 17.02
N ARG A 339 -4.16 11.25 16.94
CA ARG A 339 -3.30 12.36 16.52
C ARG A 339 -2.93 12.30 15.02
N GLY A 340 -3.74 11.62 14.21
CA GLY A 340 -3.55 11.48 12.77
C GLY A 340 -2.42 10.54 12.34
N ILE A 341 -2.34 10.30 11.04
CA ILE A 341 -1.51 9.25 10.44
C ILE A 341 -0.02 9.42 10.74
N GLY A 342 0.44 10.65 10.97
CA GLY A 342 1.81 10.99 11.34
C GLY A 342 2.28 10.25 12.61
N THR A 343 1.36 9.90 13.51
CA THR A 343 1.62 9.11 14.73
C THR A 343 2.42 7.84 14.42
N LEU A 344 2.14 7.17 13.31
CA LEU A 344 2.84 5.93 12.93
C LEU A 344 4.32 6.19 12.61
N SER A 345 4.60 7.25 11.85
CA SER A 345 5.98 7.63 11.50
C SER A 345 6.75 8.16 12.71
N GLU A 346 6.10 8.92 13.58
CA GLU A 346 6.68 9.45 14.83
C GLU A 346 7.05 8.32 15.80
N ALA A 347 6.22 7.28 15.92
CA ALA A 347 6.50 6.11 16.74
C ALA A 347 7.66 5.29 16.19
N LEU A 348 7.73 5.10 14.86
CA LEU A 348 8.85 4.44 14.21
C LEU A 348 10.16 5.23 14.41
N ASP A 349 10.14 6.54 14.21
CA ASP A 349 11.29 7.42 14.48
C ASP A 349 11.78 7.25 15.92
N SER A 350 10.86 7.37 16.88
CA SER A 350 11.15 7.20 18.31
C SER A 350 11.76 5.82 18.61
N SER A 351 11.17 4.74 18.07
CA SER A 351 11.68 3.38 18.25
C SER A 351 13.08 3.20 17.64
N LEU A 352 13.35 3.80 16.49
CA LEU A 352 14.63 3.68 15.79
C LEU A 352 15.73 4.48 16.50
N ARG A 353 15.45 5.72 16.93
CA ARG A 353 16.42 6.54 17.69
C ARG A 353 16.81 5.92 19.03
N ASN A 354 15.89 5.18 19.65
CA ASN A 354 16.16 4.46 20.90
C ASN A 354 16.96 3.16 20.69
N ASN A 355 17.21 2.75 19.44
CA ASN A 355 17.99 1.56 19.13
C ASN A 355 19.46 1.91 18.86
N PRO A 356 20.43 1.40 19.66
CA PRO A 356 21.85 1.74 19.52
C PRO A 356 22.50 1.24 18.22
N ASN A 357 21.84 0.32 17.50
CA ASN A 357 22.32 -0.20 16.23
C ASN A 357 21.79 0.58 15.02
N VAL A 358 20.98 1.62 15.24
CA VAL A 358 20.44 2.47 14.17
C VAL A 358 21.10 3.83 14.19
N LYS A 359 21.60 4.27 13.03
CA LYS A 359 22.06 5.62 12.78
C LYS A 359 21.11 6.29 11.78
N ILE A 360 20.56 7.44 12.14
CA ILE A 360 19.69 8.24 11.26
C ILE A 360 20.46 9.47 10.79
N LYS A 361 20.47 9.69 9.49
CA LYS A 361 21.14 10.81 8.81
C LYS A 361 20.10 11.65 8.07
N LEU A 362 19.76 12.81 8.64
CA LEU A 362 18.83 13.80 8.07
C LEU A 362 19.62 14.86 7.29
N GLY A 363 18.99 15.46 6.28
CA GLY A 363 19.66 16.46 5.42
C GLY A 363 20.82 15.88 4.59
N GLU A 364 20.96 14.55 4.54
CA GLU A 364 22.03 13.85 3.83
C GLU A 364 21.47 13.25 2.54
N ASP A 365 21.57 14.02 1.47
CA ASP A 365 21.13 13.62 0.15
C ASP A 365 22.14 12.67 -0.50
N VAL A 366 21.68 11.48 -0.91
CA VAL A 366 22.51 10.48 -1.59
C VAL A 366 22.71 10.91 -3.04
N ARG A 367 23.95 10.91 -3.51
CA ARG A 367 24.34 11.38 -4.85
C ARG A 367 24.81 10.30 -5.79
N LYS A 368 25.36 9.21 -5.25
CA LYS A 368 25.84 8.08 -6.05
C LYS A 368 25.80 6.79 -5.22
N ILE A 369 25.51 5.68 -5.91
CA ILE A 369 25.52 4.31 -5.37
C ILE A 369 26.38 3.44 -6.27
N GLU A 370 27.44 2.85 -5.71
CA GLU A 370 28.43 2.10 -6.48
C GLU A 370 28.73 0.75 -5.82
N TYR A 371 28.79 -0.31 -6.61
CA TYR A 371 29.22 -1.62 -6.11
C TYR A 371 30.75 -1.65 -5.99
N ASP A 372 31.25 -1.94 -4.80
CA ASP A 372 32.68 -2.19 -4.59
C ASP A 372 32.96 -3.69 -4.63
N GLY A 373 33.59 -4.14 -5.73
CA GLY A 373 33.97 -5.53 -5.92
C GLY A 373 35.05 -6.03 -4.96
N ARG A 374 35.79 -5.14 -4.27
CA ARG A 374 36.80 -5.57 -3.28
C ARG A 374 36.17 -5.96 -1.96
N SER A 375 35.20 -5.18 -1.49
CA SER A 375 34.49 -5.47 -0.24
C SER A 375 33.22 -6.30 -0.44
N GLU A 376 32.86 -6.60 -1.69
CA GLU A 376 31.55 -7.15 -2.08
C GLU A 376 30.37 -6.36 -1.49
N GLY A 377 30.54 -5.04 -1.41
CA GLY A 377 29.63 -4.12 -0.72
C GLY A 377 29.15 -2.99 -1.62
N ILE A 378 28.42 -2.05 -1.03
CA ILE A 378 27.87 -0.89 -1.73
C ILE A 378 28.38 0.38 -1.07
N MET A 379 29.00 1.24 -1.88
CA MET A 379 29.45 2.57 -1.50
C MET A 379 28.33 3.58 -1.70
N ILE A 380 27.99 4.31 -0.65
CA ILE A 380 27.03 5.42 -0.65
C ILE A 380 27.78 6.75 -0.55
N TYR A 381 27.58 7.62 -1.53
CA TYR A 381 28.14 8.97 -1.57
C TYR A 381 27.03 9.99 -1.24
N THR A 382 27.30 10.94 -0.35
CA THR A 382 26.31 11.92 0.14
C THR A 382 26.81 13.36 0.00
N THR A 383 25.94 14.34 0.24
CA THR A 383 26.27 15.78 0.20
C THR A 383 27.19 16.26 1.31
N GLN A 384 27.20 15.62 2.49
CA GLN A 384 27.89 16.14 3.68
C GLN A 384 29.37 15.77 3.82
N ALA A 385 29.91 15.00 2.88
CA ALA A 385 31.33 14.71 2.89
C ALA A 385 31.94 15.12 1.56
N GLY A 386 33.04 15.88 1.61
CA GLY A 386 33.92 16.07 0.46
C GLY A 386 34.42 14.71 -0.04
N GLU A 387 33.63 14.09 -0.91
CA GLU A 387 33.81 12.76 -1.52
C GLU A 387 33.87 11.55 -0.57
N SER A 388 33.69 11.68 0.75
CA SER A 388 33.74 10.49 1.62
C SER A 388 32.52 9.59 1.43
N SER A 389 32.77 8.35 1.02
CA SER A 389 31.78 7.31 0.84
C SER A 389 31.68 6.41 2.06
N THR A 390 30.48 5.92 2.34
CA THR A 390 30.26 4.91 3.40
C THR A 390 29.96 3.57 2.75
N ASN A 391 30.71 2.54 3.15
CA ASN A 391 30.51 1.18 2.66
C ASN A 391 29.49 0.42 3.52
N HIS A 392 28.56 -0.27 2.86
CA HIS A 392 27.56 -1.11 3.49
C HIS A 392 27.50 -2.48 2.80
N SER A 393 27.24 -3.54 3.58
CA SER A 393 27.12 -4.90 3.05
C SER A 393 25.87 -5.06 2.18
N TYR A 394 24.78 -4.40 2.57
CA TYR A 394 23.53 -4.34 1.80
C TYR A 394 22.96 -2.93 1.78
N VAL A 395 22.22 -2.61 0.73
CA VAL A 395 21.45 -1.38 0.59
C VAL A 395 20.02 -1.74 0.21
N ILE A 396 19.06 -1.16 0.92
CA ILE A 396 17.64 -1.22 0.57
C ILE A 396 17.18 0.18 0.20
N SER A 397 16.95 0.41 -1.08
CA SER A 397 16.40 1.67 -1.58
C SER A 397 14.88 1.68 -1.42
N THR A 398 14.37 2.72 -0.77
CA THR A 398 12.94 3.02 -0.70
C THR A 398 12.56 4.31 -1.44
N LEU A 399 13.50 4.80 -2.26
CA LEU A 399 13.34 5.97 -3.11
C LEU A 399 12.43 5.66 -4.31
N SER A 400 12.06 6.71 -5.05
CA SER A 400 11.39 6.50 -6.33
C SER A 400 12.28 5.72 -7.30
N GLY A 401 11.68 4.91 -8.18
CA GLY A 401 12.43 4.17 -9.19
C GLY A 401 13.28 5.08 -10.09
N ARG A 402 12.74 6.27 -10.44
CA ARG A 402 13.44 7.28 -11.22
C ARG A 402 14.66 7.82 -10.47
N THR A 403 14.48 8.22 -9.21
CA THR A 403 15.58 8.71 -8.36
C THR A 403 16.66 7.64 -8.23
N LEU A 404 16.30 6.39 -7.93
CA LEU A 404 17.28 5.32 -7.82
C LEU A 404 18.09 5.15 -9.11
N SER A 405 17.42 5.13 -10.27
CA SER A 405 18.08 5.03 -11.58
C SER A 405 19.10 6.14 -11.83
N THR A 406 18.83 7.37 -11.37
CA THR A 406 19.78 8.49 -11.47
C THR A 406 20.98 8.39 -10.53
N LEU A 407 20.85 7.66 -9.41
CA LEU A 407 21.93 7.49 -8.43
C LEU A 407 22.87 6.32 -8.77
N THR A 408 22.42 5.41 -9.62
CA THR A 408 23.11 4.18 -10.01
C THR A 408 23.67 4.32 -11.43
N THR A 409 24.69 5.13 -11.62
CA THR A 409 25.29 5.42 -12.94
C THR A 409 26.73 4.90 -13.06
N SER A 410 27.10 4.53 -14.28
CA SER A 410 28.46 4.20 -14.69
C SER A 410 28.75 4.92 -16.01
N SER A 411 29.76 5.81 -16.01
CA SER A 411 30.10 6.62 -17.19
C SER A 411 28.87 7.35 -17.79
N ASP A 412 28.09 7.99 -16.93
CA ASP A 412 26.84 8.73 -17.23
C ASP A 412 25.62 7.89 -17.65
N ASP A 413 25.79 6.60 -17.94
CA ASP A 413 24.67 5.69 -18.22
C ASP A 413 24.12 5.07 -16.93
N SER A 414 22.79 4.99 -16.80
CA SER A 414 22.16 4.29 -15.69
C SER A 414 22.39 2.78 -15.81
N LEU A 415 22.77 2.14 -14.71
CA LEU A 415 22.91 0.69 -14.60
C LEU A 415 21.56 -0.04 -14.47
N ILE A 416 20.48 0.69 -14.18
CA ILE A 416 19.10 0.18 -14.05
C ILE A 416 18.11 1.03 -14.87
N PRO A 417 18.34 1.19 -16.18
CA PRO A 417 17.60 2.14 -17.02
C PRO A 417 16.10 1.85 -17.10
N SER A 418 15.66 0.62 -16.76
CA SER A 418 14.25 0.25 -16.75
C SER A 418 13.43 1.04 -15.72
N LEU A 419 14.06 1.54 -14.65
CA LEU A 419 13.40 2.35 -13.64
C LEU A 419 13.36 3.85 -13.95
N ALA A 420 14.15 4.34 -14.92
CA ALA A 420 14.19 5.75 -15.30
C ALA A 420 12.81 6.30 -15.73
N LYS A 421 11.99 5.44 -16.34
CA LYS A 421 10.63 5.77 -16.82
C LYS A 421 9.55 5.62 -15.75
N THR A 422 9.92 5.48 -14.48
CA THR A 422 8.93 5.51 -13.40
C THR A 422 8.35 6.92 -13.32
N GLU A 423 7.04 7.01 -13.48
CA GLU A 423 6.27 8.25 -13.41
C GLU A 423 5.56 8.32 -12.06
N ALA A 424 5.35 9.52 -11.56
CA ALA A 424 4.48 9.81 -10.44
C ALA A 424 3.67 11.07 -10.75
N VAL A 425 2.50 11.20 -10.15
CA VAL A 425 1.67 12.40 -10.28
C VAL A 425 1.80 13.28 -9.05
N THR A 426 1.58 14.57 -9.25
CA THR A 426 1.53 15.59 -8.22
C THR A 426 0.07 15.84 -7.81
N VAL A 427 -0.20 15.87 -6.50
CA VAL A 427 -1.54 16.11 -5.95
C VAL A 427 -1.46 17.24 -4.94
N MET A 428 -2.42 18.16 -4.98
CA MET A 428 -2.62 19.11 -3.89
C MET A 428 -3.74 18.64 -2.98
N VAL A 429 -3.45 18.61 -1.68
CA VAL A 429 -4.39 18.25 -0.62
C VAL A 429 -4.82 19.53 0.08
N VAL A 430 -6.11 19.86 -0.01
CA VAL A 430 -6.66 21.08 0.60
C VAL A 430 -7.66 20.69 1.68
N ASN A 431 -7.27 20.92 2.93
CA ASN A 431 -8.12 20.69 4.11
C ASN A 431 -8.86 21.98 4.44
N LEU A 432 -10.16 21.88 4.72
CA LEU A 432 -11.02 23.01 5.08
C LEU A 432 -11.83 22.64 6.33
N TYR A 433 -11.82 23.52 7.33
CA TYR A 433 -12.62 23.37 8.55
C TYR A 433 -13.59 24.53 8.70
N TYR A 434 -14.82 24.18 9.07
CA TYR A 434 -15.94 25.08 9.31
C TYR A 434 -16.47 24.81 10.72
N ARG A 435 -16.74 25.88 11.47
CA ARG A 435 -17.36 25.77 12.80
C ARG A 435 -18.77 25.18 12.76
N GLU A 436 -19.48 25.36 11.66
CA GLU A 436 -20.83 24.81 11.43
C GLU A 436 -20.76 23.28 11.23
N GLU A 437 -21.56 22.51 11.98
CA GLU A 437 -21.51 21.03 12.00
C GLU A 437 -22.30 20.35 10.87
N ASP A 438 -23.27 21.05 10.28
CA ASP A 438 -24.27 20.46 9.38
C ASP A 438 -24.08 20.91 7.91
N LEU A 439 -22.84 21.11 7.49
CA LEU A 439 -22.53 21.51 6.10
C LEU A 439 -22.45 20.33 5.12
N ILE A 440 -22.38 19.08 5.60
CA ILE A 440 -22.36 17.89 4.74
C ILE A 440 -23.80 17.58 4.30
N PRO A 441 -24.14 17.72 2.99
CA PRO A 441 -25.53 17.53 2.54
C PRO A 441 -26.00 16.08 2.64
N GLU A 442 -25.09 15.13 2.40
CA GLU A 442 -25.34 13.69 2.47
C GLU A 442 -24.22 13.00 3.23
N ARG A 443 -24.54 12.40 4.39
CA ARG A 443 -23.54 11.74 5.24
C ARG A 443 -22.90 10.55 4.53
N GLY A 444 -21.58 10.44 4.59
CA GLY A 444 -20.81 9.40 3.93
C GLY A 444 -19.32 9.64 3.93
N PHE A 445 -18.55 8.81 3.22
CA PHE A 445 -17.09 8.97 3.18
C PHE A 445 -16.67 10.24 2.42
N GLY A 446 -17.49 10.63 1.44
CA GLY A 446 -17.15 11.60 0.42
C GLY A 446 -17.52 11.12 -0.97
N TYR A 447 -17.05 11.85 -1.98
CA TYR A 447 -17.35 11.58 -3.37
C TYR A 447 -16.11 11.65 -4.26
N LEU A 448 -16.17 10.91 -5.37
CA LEU A 448 -15.16 10.94 -6.42
C LEU A 448 -15.75 11.56 -7.69
N ILE A 449 -14.90 12.21 -8.47
CA ILE A 449 -15.30 12.90 -9.70
C ILE A 449 -14.78 12.08 -10.89
N PRO A 450 -15.66 11.47 -11.69
CA PRO A 450 -15.25 10.68 -12.84
C PRO A 450 -14.73 11.55 -13.97
N ARG A 451 -13.96 10.95 -14.88
CA ARG A 451 -13.46 11.64 -16.07
C ARG A 451 -14.54 12.05 -17.07
N SER A 452 -15.74 11.46 -16.98
CA SER A 452 -16.86 11.80 -17.86
C SER A 452 -17.55 13.10 -17.50
N ILE A 453 -17.16 13.72 -16.38
CA ILE A 453 -17.68 15.02 -15.98
C ILE A 453 -17.16 16.10 -16.93
N PRO A 454 -18.05 16.92 -17.53
CA PRO A 454 -17.64 18.02 -18.39
C PRO A 454 -16.71 18.99 -17.67
N PHE A 455 -15.81 19.62 -18.41
CA PHE A 455 -14.83 20.56 -17.86
C PHE A 455 -15.51 21.72 -17.11
N GLU A 456 -16.67 22.20 -17.58
CA GLU A 456 -17.43 23.29 -16.96
C GLU A 456 -17.89 22.94 -15.53
N GLN A 457 -18.03 21.65 -15.23
CA GLN A 457 -18.41 21.13 -13.93
C GLN A 457 -17.22 20.79 -13.04
N ASN A 458 -16.00 20.72 -13.57
CA ASN A 458 -14.79 20.45 -12.78
C ASN A 458 -13.54 21.18 -13.35
N PRO A 459 -13.57 22.53 -13.49
CA PRO A 459 -12.46 23.26 -14.09
C PRO A 459 -11.21 23.27 -13.20
N GLU A 460 -11.36 22.97 -11.90
CA GLU A 460 -10.26 22.90 -10.94
C GLU A 460 -9.49 21.57 -10.98
N PHE A 461 -9.89 20.62 -11.84
CA PHE A 461 -9.29 19.29 -11.92
C PHE A 461 -9.32 18.55 -10.56
N ALA A 462 -10.43 18.67 -9.84
CA ALA A 462 -10.61 17.93 -8.61
C ALA A 462 -10.81 16.43 -8.89
N LEU A 463 -10.18 15.61 -8.06
CA LEU A 463 -10.25 14.15 -8.11
C LEU A 463 -11.41 13.62 -7.24
N GLY A 464 -11.71 14.33 -6.15
CA GLY A 464 -12.77 14.01 -5.21
C GLY A 464 -12.68 14.84 -3.93
N VAL A 465 -13.68 14.65 -3.07
CA VAL A 465 -13.78 15.31 -1.77
C VAL A 465 -14.09 14.28 -0.71
N ILE A 466 -13.40 14.39 0.42
CA ILE A 466 -13.57 13.53 1.59
C ILE A 466 -14.32 14.33 2.66
N PHE A 467 -15.31 13.69 3.29
CA PHE A 467 -16.07 14.24 4.40
C PHE A 467 -15.40 13.79 5.69
N ASP A 468 -14.36 14.50 6.13
CA ASP A 468 -13.50 14.04 7.22
C ASP A 468 -14.24 13.95 8.55
N SER A 469 -15.21 14.84 8.82
CA SER A 469 -16.06 14.73 10.03
C SER A 469 -16.86 13.42 10.09
N ASP A 470 -17.11 12.77 8.95
CA ASP A 470 -17.73 11.45 8.88
C ASP A 470 -16.68 10.33 8.90
N ALA A 471 -15.57 10.51 8.18
CA ALA A 471 -14.57 9.46 7.95
C ALA A 471 -13.66 9.20 9.16
N THR A 472 -13.34 10.22 9.96
CA THR A 472 -12.38 10.16 11.07
C THR A 472 -12.94 10.73 12.38
N VAL A 473 -14.20 10.39 12.69
CA VAL A 473 -14.89 10.80 13.92
C VAL A 473 -14.01 10.59 15.17
N GLY A 474 -13.85 11.65 15.97
CA GLY A 474 -13.07 11.64 17.21
C GLY A 474 -11.59 11.98 17.07
N GLN A 475 -11.15 12.40 15.87
CA GLN A 475 -9.80 12.90 15.61
C GLN A 475 -9.64 14.38 16.04
N ASP A 476 -10.67 15.20 15.82
CA ASP A 476 -10.69 16.60 16.24
C ASP A 476 -11.19 16.73 17.69
N THR A 477 -10.74 17.78 18.38
CA THR A 477 -11.15 18.06 19.77
C THR A 477 -12.31 19.06 19.88
N VAL A 478 -12.65 19.70 18.77
CA VAL A 478 -13.76 20.64 18.62
C VAL A 478 -14.79 20.10 17.62
N PRO A 479 -16.08 20.42 17.77
CA PRO A 479 -17.09 20.08 16.78
C PRO A 479 -16.91 20.93 15.50
N GLY A 480 -17.43 20.45 14.38
CA GLY A 480 -17.47 21.22 13.13
C GLY A 480 -17.44 20.32 11.89
N THR A 481 -17.53 20.95 10.72
CA THR A 481 -17.44 20.26 9.44
C THR A 481 -16.03 20.39 8.86
N LYS A 482 -15.43 19.24 8.56
CA LYS A 482 -14.11 19.15 7.94
C LYS A 482 -14.21 18.45 6.59
N PHE A 483 -13.66 19.10 5.57
CA PHE A 483 -13.54 18.57 4.22
C PHE A 483 -12.09 18.48 3.80
N THR A 484 -11.79 17.54 2.91
CA THR A 484 -10.57 17.61 2.12
C THR A 484 -10.87 17.46 0.65
N VAL A 485 -10.42 18.43 -0.13
CA VAL A 485 -10.45 18.40 -1.59
C VAL A 485 -9.09 17.94 -2.12
N MET A 486 -9.11 16.95 -3.01
CA MET A 486 -7.93 16.45 -3.72
C MET A 486 -7.91 17.06 -5.13
N LEU A 487 -6.88 17.83 -5.46
CA LEU A 487 -6.72 18.49 -6.76
C LEU A 487 -5.52 17.93 -7.52
N GLY A 488 -5.63 17.91 -8.86
CA GLY A 488 -4.50 17.59 -9.74
C GLY A 488 -4.45 16.12 -10.16
N GLY A 489 -3.38 15.42 -9.79
CA GLY A 489 -3.11 14.09 -10.33
C GLY A 489 -2.70 14.16 -11.79
N HIS A 490 -3.11 13.17 -12.57
CA HIS A 490 -2.78 13.07 -14.00
C HIS A 490 -3.25 14.26 -14.84
N TRP A 491 -4.23 15.05 -14.36
CA TRP A 491 -4.67 16.27 -15.03
C TRP A 491 -3.59 17.34 -15.09
N TRP A 492 -2.62 17.34 -14.17
CA TRP A 492 -1.53 18.29 -14.11
C TRP A 492 -0.21 17.76 -14.71
N ASN A 493 -0.22 16.62 -15.40
CA ASN A 493 1.01 16.04 -15.96
C ASN A 493 1.69 16.96 -16.98
N ASP A 494 0.89 17.74 -17.72
CA ASP A 494 1.39 18.66 -18.76
C ASP A 494 1.50 20.11 -18.25
N PHE A 495 1.36 20.34 -16.94
CA PHE A 495 1.49 21.68 -16.35
C PHE A 495 2.98 22.03 -16.15
N GLU A 496 3.38 23.21 -16.61
CA GLU A 496 4.74 23.72 -16.36
C GLU A 496 4.95 24.15 -14.91
N THR A 497 3.91 24.71 -14.30
CA THR A 497 3.89 25.15 -12.90
C THR A 497 2.59 24.72 -12.25
N TYR A 498 2.64 24.45 -10.94
CA TYR A 498 1.48 24.04 -10.16
C TYR A 498 0.88 25.25 -9.43
N PRO A 499 -0.44 25.23 -9.14
CA PRO A 499 -1.06 26.25 -8.31
C PRO A 499 -0.33 26.42 -6.96
N SER A 500 -0.29 27.66 -6.48
CA SER A 500 0.11 28.02 -5.12
C SER A 500 -0.88 27.49 -4.06
N GLU A 501 -0.50 27.54 -2.79
CA GLU A 501 -1.38 27.12 -1.69
C GLU A 501 -2.65 27.99 -1.62
N GLU A 502 -2.53 29.29 -1.90
CA GLU A 502 -3.64 30.24 -1.96
C GLU A 502 -4.59 29.97 -3.13
N GLU A 503 -4.04 29.71 -4.33
CA GLU A 503 -4.84 29.33 -5.51
C GLU A 503 -5.54 27.99 -5.27
N GLY A 504 -4.85 27.02 -4.69
CA GLY A 504 -5.40 25.74 -4.29
C GLY A 504 -6.57 25.86 -3.31
N ALA A 505 -6.42 26.72 -2.30
CA ALA A 505 -7.49 27.05 -1.36
C ALA A 505 -8.72 27.63 -2.07
N ALA A 506 -8.51 28.57 -3.01
CA ALA A 506 -9.59 29.15 -3.80
C ALA A 506 -10.29 28.10 -4.70
N MET A 507 -9.50 27.25 -5.36
CA MET A 507 -10.00 26.13 -6.18
C MET A 507 -10.85 25.15 -5.36
N ALA A 508 -10.37 24.75 -4.18
CA ALA A 508 -11.10 23.84 -3.30
C ALA A 508 -12.44 24.44 -2.84
N LYS A 509 -12.46 25.72 -2.44
CA LYS A 509 -13.71 26.44 -2.11
C LYS A 509 -14.67 26.48 -3.30
N ALA A 510 -14.16 26.73 -4.52
CA ALA A 510 -14.97 26.74 -5.73
C ALA A 510 -15.60 25.36 -6.01
N VAL A 511 -14.85 24.27 -5.81
CA VAL A 511 -15.37 22.89 -5.92
C VAL A 511 -16.50 22.64 -4.93
N LEU A 512 -16.31 22.94 -3.64
CA LEU A 512 -17.34 22.75 -2.61
C LEU A 512 -18.59 23.60 -2.90
N LYS A 513 -18.40 24.86 -3.32
CA LYS A 513 -19.50 25.73 -3.73
C LYS A 513 -20.27 25.18 -4.92
N ARG A 514 -19.57 24.69 -5.95
CA ARG A 514 -20.21 24.17 -7.17
C ARG A 514 -20.95 22.87 -6.90
N HIS A 515 -20.32 21.91 -6.23
CA HIS A 515 -20.82 20.54 -6.10
C HIS A 515 -21.77 20.39 -4.90
N LEU A 516 -21.46 21.03 -3.77
CA LEU A 516 -22.20 20.86 -2.50
C LEU A 516 -23.01 22.10 -2.10
N LYS A 517 -22.90 23.21 -2.85
CA LYS A 517 -23.59 24.49 -2.57
C LYS A 517 -23.19 25.14 -1.23
N ILE A 518 -22.00 24.81 -0.73
CA ILE A 518 -21.42 25.43 0.46
C ILE A 518 -20.86 26.80 0.06
N ASN A 519 -21.48 27.87 0.57
CA ASN A 519 -21.08 29.26 0.30
C ASN A 519 -20.40 29.91 1.52
N GLN A 520 -20.43 29.24 2.66
CA GLN A 520 -19.75 29.64 3.88
C GLN A 520 -18.24 29.74 3.63
N GLU A 521 -17.59 30.67 4.32
CA GLU A 521 -16.14 30.73 4.37
C GLU A 521 -15.63 29.80 5.49
N PRO A 522 -14.62 28.96 5.22
CA PRO A 522 -14.00 28.12 6.23
C PRO A 522 -13.27 28.99 7.26
N GLU A 523 -13.27 28.54 8.52
CA GLU A 523 -12.49 29.16 9.58
C GLU A 523 -11.00 28.91 9.37
N MET A 524 -10.65 27.68 8.96
CA MET A 524 -9.27 27.29 8.66
C MET A 524 -9.17 26.58 7.32
N VAL A 525 -8.13 26.93 6.56
CA VAL A 525 -7.76 26.25 5.31
C VAL A 525 -6.27 25.94 5.34
N HIS A 526 -5.92 24.71 4.93
CA HIS A 526 -4.53 24.32 4.74
C HIS A 526 -4.39 23.56 3.42
N ALA A 527 -3.76 24.19 2.43
CA ALA A 527 -3.36 23.54 1.20
C ALA A 527 -1.93 23.00 1.32
N SER A 528 -1.65 21.86 0.68
CA SER A 528 -0.30 21.32 0.64
C SER A 528 -0.06 20.55 -0.65
N LEU A 529 0.94 20.96 -1.41
CA LEU A 529 1.34 20.33 -2.66
C LEU A 529 2.27 19.13 -2.41
N GLN A 530 1.83 17.94 -2.80
CA GLN A 530 2.61 16.72 -2.75
C GLN A 530 3.16 16.43 -4.15
N LYS A 531 4.42 16.80 -4.42
CA LYS A 531 5.07 16.61 -5.72
C LYS A 531 5.48 15.15 -5.93
N ASP A 532 5.23 14.61 -7.12
CA ASP A 532 5.64 13.25 -7.51
C ASP A 532 5.25 12.19 -6.46
N CYS A 533 4.08 12.33 -5.86
CA CYS A 533 3.73 11.61 -4.63
C CYS A 533 3.10 10.24 -4.87
N ILE A 534 2.42 10.03 -6.00
CA ILE A 534 1.75 8.76 -6.33
C ILE A 534 2.32 8.18 -7.63
N PRO A 535 3.14 7.12 -7.54
CA PRO A 535 3.65 6.42 -8.72
C PRO A 535 2.54 5.88 -9.63
N GLN A 536 2.73 6.02 -10.94
CA GLN A 536 1.80 5.55 -11.96
C GLN A 536 2.29 4.25 -12.58
N TYR A 537 1.61 3.14 -12.29
CA TYR A 537 1.94 1.84 -12.90
C TYR A 537 1.34 1.79 -14.30
N THR A 538 1.97 2.50 -15.24
CA THR A 538 1.53 2.59 -16.64
C THR A 538 1.74 1.27 -17.38
N VAL A 539 1.11 1.11 -18.56
CA VAL A 539 1.28 -0.08 -19.42
C VAL A 539 2.77 -0.45 -19.56
N GLY A 540 3.08 -1.73 -19.34
CA GLY A 540 4.44 -2.26 -19.33
C GLY A 540 5.16 -2.18 -17.97
N HIS A 541 4.49 -1.78 -16.89
CA HIS A 541 5.08 -1.68 -15.55
C HIS A 541 5.69 -2.99 -15.06
N GLU A 542 4.96 -4.12 -15.13
CA GLU A 542 5.52 -5.41 -14.72
C GLU A 542 6.77 -5.79 -15.52
N GLN A 543 6.79 -5.52 -16.83
CA GLN A 543 7.95 -5.80 -17.68
C GLN A 543 9.15 -4.93 -17.31
N ARG A 544 8.93 -3.64 -16.98
CA ARG A 544 9.99 -2.77 -16.46
C ARG A 544 10.56 -3.29 -15.15
N LEU A 545 9.72 -3.75 -14.23
CA LEU A 545 10.18 -4.28 -12.94
C LEU A 545 10.89 -5.63 -13.10
N LYS A 546 10.43 -6.49 -14.01
CA LYS A 546 11.13 -7.72 -14.37
C LYS A 546 12.52 -7.44 -14.95
N GLN A 547 12.65 -6.44 -15.81
CA GLN A 547 13.95 -6.05 -16.36
C GLN A 547 14.85 -5.42 -15.29
N ALA A 548 14.30 -4.54 -14.46
CA ALA A 548 15.02 -3.93 -13.33
C ALA A 548 15.57 -4.97 -12.34
N HIS A 549 14.84 -6.07 -12.10
CA HIS A 549 15.35 -7.20 -11.32
C HIS A 549 16.68 -7.74 -11.86
N TYR A 550 16.75 -8.02 -13.17
CA TYR A 550 17.98 -8.54 -13.78
C TYR A 550 19.09 -7.49 -13.85
N GLU A 551 18.75 -6.22 -14.05
CA GLU A 551 19.70 -5.11 -14.01
C GLU A 551 20.33 -4.96 -12.62
N LEU A 552 19.53 -5.00 -11.55
CA LEU A 552 19.99 -4.98 -10.16
C LEU A 552 20.90 -6.17 -9.82
N LEU A 553 20.51 -7.39 -10.23
CA LEU A 553 21.36 -8.58 -10.05
C LEU A 553 22.69 -8.45 -10.80
N SER A 554 22.66 -7.95 -12.03
CA SER A 554 23.86 -7.81 -12.85
C SER A 554 24.84 -6.80 -12.25
N ALA A 555 24.33 -5.61 -11.90
CA ALA A 555 25.13 -4.47 -11.45
C ALA A 555 25.56 -4.57 -9.99
N TYR A 556 24.71 -5.11 -9.11
CA TYR A 556 24.88 -5.04 -7.66
C TYR A 556 24.86 -6.41 -6.96
N LYS A 557 24.80 -7.52 -7.72
CA LYS A 557 24.89 -8.90 -7.22
C LYS A 557 23.89 -9.24 -6.11
N GLY A 558 22.72 -8.60 -6.11
CA GLY A 558 21.71 -8.78 -5.07
C GLY A 558 22.04 -8.12 -3.72
N LYS A 559 23.05 -7.25 -3.67
CA LYS A 559 23.37 -6.40 -2.49
C LYS A 559 22.57 -5.09 -2.47
N LEU A 560 21.97 -4.70 -3.60
CA LEU A 560 21.03 -3.57 -3.69
C LEU A 560 19.61 -4.08 -3.96
N ALA A 561 18.73 -3.88 -2.99
CA ALA A 561 17.31 -4.21 -3.08
C ALA A 561 16.43 -2.96 -3.12
N VAL A 562 15.19 -3.11 -3.57
CA VAL A 562 14.19 -2.04 -3.63
C VAL A 562 12.92 -2.42 -2.90
N ALA A 563 12.26 -1.43 -2.28
CA ALA A 563 10.92 -1.59 -1.71
C ALA A 563 10.15 -0.28 -1.73
N GLY A 564 8.81 -0.37 -1.70
CA GLY A 564 7.94 0.79 -1.54
C GLY A 564 7.01 1.06 -2.73
N ASN A 565 6.42 2.25 -2.72
CA ASN A 565 5.28 2.59 -3.57
C ASN A 565 5.59 2.65 -5.07
N SER A 566 6.86 2.75 -5.47
CA SER A 566 7.26 2.73 -6.88
C SER A 566 7.19 1.34 -7.52
N TYR A 567 7.04 0.28 -6.72
CA TYR A 567 7.25 -1.09 -7.19
C TYR A 567 6.00 -1.96 -7.02
N THR A 568 5.57 -2.20 -5.77
CA THR A 568 4.73 -3.36 -5.43
C THR A 568 3.37 -3.04 -4.80
N GLY A 569 3.03 -1.75 -4.69
CA GLY A 569 1.74 -1.23 -4.23
C GLY A 569 1.85 0.18 -3.66
N VAL A 570 0.91 1.08 -4.01
CA VAL A 570 0.97 2.50 -3.62
C VAL A 570 0.45 2.80 -2.21
N GLY A 571 -0.31 1.86 -1.61
CA GLY A 571 -0.90 2.05 -0.30
C GLY A 571 0.14 1.95 0.83
N VAL A 572 -0.13 2.63 1.95
CA VAL A 572 0.72 2.55 3.16
C VAL A 572 0.88 1.11 3.66
N ASN A 573 -0.21 0.34 3.66
CA ASN A 573 -0.16 -1.07 4.04
C ASN A 573 0.76 -1.87 3.11
N ASP A 574 0.68 -1.63 1.80
CA ASP A 574 1.51 -2.34 0.81
C ASP A 574 2.99 -1.97 0.99
N CYS A 575 3.27 -0.70 1.27
CA CYS A 575 4.60 -0.20 1.61
C CYS A 575 5.18 -0.89 2.85
N ILE A 576 4.40 -1.06 3.92
CA ILE A 576 4.82 -1.77 5.14
C ILE A 576 5.02 -3.26 4.87
N LYS A 577 4.13 -3.89 4.09
CA LYS A 577 4.29 -5.29 3.66
C LYS A 577 5.59 -5.47 2.87
N ALA A 578 5.85 -4.61 1.89
CA ALA A 578 7.06 -4.65 1.08
C ALA A 578 8.32 -4.50 1.94
N ALA A 579 8.30 -3.56 2.89
CA ALA A 579 9.37 -3.36 3.86
C ALA A 579 9.65 -4.63 4.70
N LYS A 580 8.60 -5.28 5.22
CA LYS A 580 8.73 -6.53 6.01
C LYS A 580 9.36 -7.66 5.20
N VAL A 581 8.93 -7.84 3.95
CA VAL A 581 9.42 -8.89 3.06
C VAL A 581 10.91 -8.68 2.78
N VAL A 582 11.29 -7.52 2.27
CA VAL A 582 12.70 -7.25 1.90
C VAL A 582 13.63 -7.26 3.11
N ALA A 583 13.19 -6.71 4.26
CA ALA A 583 13.97 -6.75 5.49
C ALA A 583 14.19 -8.19 5.96
N GLY A 584 13.17 -9.05 5.83
CA GLY A 584 13.27 -10.46 6.19
C GLY A 584 14.24 -11.24 5.31
N ASP A 585 14.32 -10.94 4.02
CA ASP A 585 15.29 -11.56 3.12
C ASP A 585 16.72 -11.11 3.41
N VAL A 586 16.96 -9.80 3.54
CA VAL A 586 18.28 -9.26 3.86
C VAL A 586 18.74 -9.69 5.26
N ALA A 587 17.85 -9.76 6.25
CA ALA A 587 18.15 -10.27 7.59
C ALA A 587 18.59 -11.75 7.61
N ARG A 588 18.19 -12.54 6.59
CA ARG A 588 18.66 -13.92 6.40
C ARG A 588 19.99 -14.02 5.65
N GLY A 589 20.53 -12.90 5.19
CA GLY A 589 21.72 -12.85 4.32
C GLY A 589 21.42 -13.29 2.89
N ASN A 590 20.17 -13.21 2.44
CA ASN A 590 19.82 -13.53 1.06
C ASN A 590 20.20 -12.37 0.14
N ASP A 591 20.85 -12.70 -0.98
CA ASP A 591 21.09 -11.73 -2.06
C ASP A 591 19.80 -11.58 -2.88
N VAL A 592 19.13 -10.44 -2.72
CA VAL A 592 17.82 -10.15 -3.27
C VAL A 592 17.75 -8.74 -3.86
N THR A 593 16.77 -8.54 -4.72
CA THR A 593 16.45 -7.26 -5.36
C THR A 593 15.14 -6.66 -4.85
N GLY A 594 14.27 -7.44 -4.21
CA GLY A 594 12.92 -7.04 -3.83
C GLY A 594 11.90 -7.07 -4.99
N LEU A 595 12.32 -7.55 -6.17
CA LEU A 595 11.52 -7.65 -7.39
C LEU A 595 11.30 -9.10 -7.88
N GLU A 596 11.65 -10.09 -7.06
CA GLU A 596 11.58 -11.52 -7.37
C GLU A 596 10.18 -11.94 -7.86
N LYS A 597 9.13 -11.36 -7.28
CA LYS A 597 7.73 -11.67 -7.64
C LYS A 597 7.36 -11.39 -9.10
N PHE A 598 8.18 -10.62 -9.83
CA PHE A 598 7.97 -10.29 -11.25
C PHE A 598 8.70 -11.25 -12.21
N THR A 599 9.58 -12.12 -11.70
CA THR A 599 10.19 -13.20 -12.48
C THR A 599 9.47 -14.53 -12.30
N GLU A 600 8.72 -14.68 -11.22
CA GLU A 600 7.93 -15.86 -10.92
C GLU A 600 6.71 -16.04 -11.84
N GLN A 601 6.40 -17.29 -12.18
CA GLN A 601 5.19 -17.62 -12.93
C GLN A 601 3.93 -17.38 -12.10
N LYS A 602 3.03 -16.56 -12.63
CA LYS A 602 1.76 -16.24 -11.98
C LYS A 602 0.81 -17.43 -12.02
N TRP A 603 -0.16 -17.46 -11.10
CA TRP A 603 -1.11 -18.59 -11.01
C TRP A 603 -1.91 -18.79 -12.31
N TRP A 604 -2.28 -17.69 -12.99
CA TRP A 604 -3.03 -17.77 -14.24
C TRP A 604 -2.18 -18.27 -15.40
N GLU A 605 -0.88 -17.97 -15.42
CA GLU A 605 0.04 -18.49 -16.44
C GLU A 605 0.19 -20.00 -16.33
N LYS A 606 0.25 -20.52 -15.09
CA LYS A 606 0.24 -21.96 -14.81
C LYS A 606 -1.06 -22.63 -15.27
N MET A 607 -2.20 -21.93 -15.16
CA MET A 607 -3.50 -22.44 -15.63
C MET A 607 -3.63 -22.43 -17.15
N ILE A 608 -3.21 -21.34 -17.81
CA ILE A 608 -3.23 -21.24 -19.28
C ILE A 608 -2.41 -22.37 -19.93
N LYS A 609 -1.23 -22.69 -19.37
CA LYS A 609 -0.37 -23.78 -19.85
C LYS A 609 -0.94 -25.19 -19.65
N ARG A 610 -1.96 -25.36 -18.80
CA ARG A 610 -2.60 -26.67 -18.57
C ARG A 610 -3.74 -26.95 -19.55
N GLU A 611 -4.31 -25.90 -20.15
CA GLU A 611 -5.41 -26.01 -21.12
C GLU A 611 -4.93 -25.99 -22.58
N GLN A 612 -3.70 -25.55 -22.82
CA GLN A 612 -2.96 -25.71 -24.09
C GLN A 612 -2.20 -27.03 -24.08
#